data_AF-A0A0A9CYF7-F1
#
_entry.id   AF-A0A0A9CYF7-F1
#
_cell.length_a   1.000
_cell.length_b   1.000
_cell.length_c   1.000
_cell.angle_alpha   90.00
_cell.angle_beta   90.00
_cell.angle_gamma   90.00
#
_symmetry.space_group_name_H-M   'P 1'
#
loop_
_entity.id
_entity.type
_entity.pdbx_description
1 polymer ?
#
loop_
_entity_poly.entity_id
_entity_poly.type
_entity_poly.pdbx_seq_one_letter_code
_entity_poly.pdbx_strand_id
1 'polypeptide(L)'
;MPAVMNRLSFARHIDKIAHKNSQENANKSWIQRNAESMGLMLEASDSEEECVQGHKQRKATSAHLQKLQKDLSDLLQRPLQPKTFSRRYLAGAGFSPFLQKQLEELSKRNINNNSGKNENKGSRFVVIGQDRVEPLQALQNSGQEVCVNIDRQREKRRLAENWKWKKHEEKKRTREQKRKEK
;
A
#
# COMPACT_ATOMS: atom_id res chain seq x y z
N MET A 1 5.29 6.32 -2.50
CA MET A 1 4.16 5.37 -2.57
C MET A 1 3.57 5.34 -3.98
N PRO A 2 4.09 4.50 -4.90
CA PRO A 2 3.69 4.55 -6.32
C PRO A 2 2.19 4.30 -6.56
N ALA A 3 1.58 3.33 -5.88
CA ALA A 3 0.16 3.01 -6.04
C ALA A 3 -0.77 4.17 -5.64
N VAL A 4 -0.41 4.92 -4.60
CA VAL A 4 -1.16 6.11 -4.16
C VAL A 4 -1.00 7.24 -5.17
N MET A 5 0.21 7.45 -5.69
CA MET A 5 0.46 8.49 -6.69
C MET A 5 -0.31 8.23 -7.98
N ASN A 6 -0.42 6.97 -8.41
CA ASN A 6 -1.21 6.63 -9.59
C ASN A 6 -2.71 6.92 -9.38
N ARG A 7 -3.28 6.59 -8.22
CA ARG A 7 -4.68 6.94 -7.92
C ARG A 7 -4.90 8.45 -7.90
N LEU A 8 -3.97 9.20 -7.31
CA LEU A 8 -4.03 10.66 -7.25
C LEU A 8 -3.86 11.30 -8.63
N SER A 9 -3.00 10.76 -9.49
CA SER A 9 -2.82 11.30 -10.85
C SER A 9 -4.09 11.11 -11.68
N PHE A 10 -4.74 9.95 -11.61
CA PHE A 10 -6.05 9.73 -12.25
C PHE A 10 -7.11 10.70 -11.71
N ALA A 11 -7.23 10.84 -10.38
CA ALA A 11 -8.20 11.75 -9.78
C ALA A 11 -7.99 13.21 -10.21
N ARG A 12 -6.74 13.69 -10.21
CA ARG A 12 -6.39 15.05 -10.68
C ARG A 12 -6.67 15.25 -12.16
N HIS A 13 -6.45 14.22 -12.97
CA HIS A 13 -6.72 14.30 -14.41
C HIS A 13 -8.21 14.35 -14.71
N ILE A 14 -9.00 13.55 -14.00
CA ILE A 14 -10.48 13.59 -14.06
C ILE A 14 -10.97 14.98 -13.64
N ASP A 15 -10.50 15.50 -12.51
CA ASP A 15 -10.89 16.81 -12.00
C ASP A 15 -10.56 17.93 -13.00
N LYS A 16 -9.35 17.89 -13.59
CA LYS A 16 -8.93 18.85 -14.62
C LYS A 16 -9.82 18.84 -15.85
N ILE A 17 -10.22 17.66 -16.34
CA ILE A 17 -11.12 17.54 -17.50
C ILE A 17 -12.53 18.00 -17.14
N ALA A 18 -13.05 17.55 -15.99
CA ALA A 18 -14.38 17.91 -15.51
C ALA A 18 -14.51 19.43 -15.30
N HIS A 19 -13.50 20.06 -14.69
CA HIS A 19 -13.47 21.49 -14.47
C HIS A 19 -13.48 22.28 -15.78
N LYS A 20 -12.65 21.88 -16.76
CA LYS A 20 -12.64 22.51 -18.09
C LYS A 20 -13.99 22.41 -18.79
N ASN A 21 -14.59 21.22 -18.80
CA ASN A 21 -15.91 21.01 -19.40
C ASN A 21 -16.99 21.84 -18.69
N SER A 22 -16.94 21.91 -17.36
CA SER A 22 -17.87 22.74 -16.58
C SER A 22 -17.72 24.22 -16.89
N GLN A 23 -16.48 24.72 -17.02
CA GLN A 23 -16.20 26.11 -17.36
C GLN A 23 -16.69 26.46 -18.77
N GLU A 24 -16.45 25.59 -19.74
CA GLU A 24 -16.93 25.77 -21.12
C GLU A 24 -18.46 25.79 -21.18
N ASN A 25 -19.13 24.87 -20.48
CA ASN A 25 -20.59 24.81 -20.41
C ASN A 25 -21.18 26.02 -19.69
N ALA A 26 -20.56 26.47 -18.59
CA ALA A 26 -20.98 27.67 -17.87
C ALA A 26 -20.87 28.91 -18.75
N ASN A 27 -19.76 29.07 -19.48
CA ASN A 27 -19.59 30.19 -20.42
C ASN A 27 -20.65 30.16 -21.54
N LYS A 28 -20.91 28.98 -22.13
CA LYS A 28 -21.94 28.84 -23.18
C LYS A 28 -23.34 29.16 -22.67
N SER A 29 -23.69 28.61 -21.52
CA SER A 29 -24.99 28.87 -20.88
C SER A 29 -25.13 30.34 -20.49
N TRP A 30 -24.06 30.97 -19.99
CA TRP A 30 -24.06 32.38 -19.63
C TRP A 30 -24.26 33.27 -20.86
N ILE A 31 -23.55 33.03 -21.96
CA ILE A 31 -23.73 33.78 -23.22
C ILE A 31 -25.16 33.63 -23.73
N GLN A 32 -25.65 32.40 -23.81
CA GLN A 32 -27.00 32.10 -24.28
C GLN A 32 -28.07 32.83 -23.45
N ARG A 33 -27.97 32.74 -22.11
CA ARG A 33 -28.94 33.38 -21.20
C ARG A 33 -28.95 34.91 -21.32
N ASN A 34 -27.78 35.53 -21.53
CA ASN A 34 -27.71 36.98 -21.73
C ASN A 34 -28.29 37.40 -23.08
N ALA A 35 -28.04 36.64 -24.15
CA ALA A 35 -28.64 36.92 -25.46
C ALA A 35 -30.18 36.81 -25.39
N GLU A 36 -30.70 35.74 -24.79
CA GLU A 36 -32.13 35.55 -24.54
C GLU A 36 -32.72 36.69 -23.71
N SER A 37 -32.03 37.15 -22.67
CA SER A 37 -32.46 38.28 -21.85
C SER A 37 -32.52 39.60 -22.62
N MET A 38 -31.69 39.74 -23.67
CA MET A 38 -31.67 40.92 -24.55
C MET A 38 -32.61 40.77 -25.76
N GLY A 39 -33.37 39.67 -25.86
CA GLY A 39 -34.23 39.37 -26.99
C GLY A 39 -33.46 39.09 -28.29
N LEU A 40 -32.16 38.78 -28.19
CA LEU A 40 -31.30 38.46 -29.33
C LEU A 40 -31.27 36.94 -29.53
N MET A 41 -31.42 36.49 -30.78
CA MET A 41 -31.13 35.09 -31.13
C MET A 41 -29.63 34.92 -31.30
N LEU A 42 -29.06 33.93 -30.61
CA LEU A 42 -27.68 33.52 -30.83
C LEU A 42 -27.63 32.72 -32.14
N GLU A 43 -27.13 33.32 -33.20
CA GLU A 43 -26.88 32.60 -34.45
C GLU A 43 -25.66 31.69 -34.26
N ALA A 44 -25.78 30.41 -34.62
CA ALA A 44 -24.65 29.50 -34.60
C ALA A 44 -23.73 29.86 -35.79
N SER A 45 -22.87 30.86 -35.62
CA SER A 45 -21.89 31.29 -36.64
C SER A 45 -20.77 30.26 -36.88
N ASP A 46 -20.84 29.08 -36.26
CA ASP A 46 -19.89 28.00 -36.45
C ASP A 46 -20.17 27.33 -37.81
N SER A 47 -19.13 27.21 -38.67
CA SER A 47 -19.24 26.43 -39.92
C SER A 47 -19.74 25.01 -39.61
N GLU A 48 -20.48 24.39 -40.53
CA GLU A 48 -20.99 23.02 -40.33
C GLU A 48 -19.85 22.04 -39.94
N GLU A 49 -18.69 22.19 -40.57
CA GLU A 49 -17.48 21.43 -40.26
C GLU A 49 -17.00 21.66 -38.82
N GLU A 50 -17.06 22.89 -38.33
CA GLU A 50 -16.63 23.25 -36.97
C GLU A 50 -17.59 22.69 -35.91
N CYS A 51 -18.90 22.74 -36.19
CA CYS A 51 -19.93 22.10 -35.37
C CYS A 51 -19.70 20.58 -35.25
N VAL A 52 -19.51 19.90 -36.39
CA VAL A 52 -19.29 18.45 -36.43
C VAL A 52 -17.99 18.07 -35.72
N GLN A 53 -16.92 18.83 -35.93
CA GLN A 53 -15.62 18.59 -35.31
C GLN A 53 -15.67 18.82 -33.80
N GLY A 54 -16.32 19.89 -33.34
CA GLY A 54 -16.54 20.17 -31.91
C GLY A 54 -17.35 19.08 -31.24
N HIS A 55 -18.38 18.55 -31.90
CA HIS A 55 -19.17 17.43 -31.39
C HIS A 55 -18.34 16.15 -31.27
N LYS A 56 -17.52 15.82 -32.28
CA LYS A 56 -16.58 14.69 -32.24
C LYS A 56 -15.57 14.83 -31.09
N GLN A 57 -15.03 16.03 -30.89
CA GLN A 57 -14.08 16.31 -29.82
C GLN A 57 -14.73 16.20 -28.43
N ARG A 58 -15.95 16.71 -28.23
CA ARG A 58 -16.70 16.52 -26.97
C ARG A 58 -17.02 15.06 -26.70
N LYS A 59 -17.40 14.29 -27.73
CA LYS A 59 -17.60 12.85 -27.61
C LYS A 59 -16.31 12.13 -27.21
N ALA A 60 -15.19 12.45 -27.84
CA ALA A 60 -13.89 11.86 -27.53
C ALA A 60 -13.43 12.20 -26.10
N THR A 61 -13.57 13.45 -25.67
CA THR A 61 -13.21 13.88 -24.30
C THR A 61 -14.13 13.25 -23.25
N SER A 62 -15.42 13.11 -23.53
CA SER A 62 -16.38 12.40 -22.67
C SER A 62 -16.03 10.91 -22.55
N ALA A 63 -15.74 10.24 -23.67
CA ALA A 63 -15.33 8.83 -23.67
C ALA A 63 -14.02 8.63 -22.89
N HIS A 64 -13.06 9.55 -23.05
CA HIS A 64 -11.81 9.54 -22.30
C HIS A 64 -12.04 9.74 -20.79
N LEU A 65 -12.92 10.67 -20.42
CA LEU A 65 -13.31 10.91 -19.02
C LEU A 65 -13.92 9.63 -18.42
N GLN A 66 -14.88 9.00 -19.09
CA GLN A 66 -15.48 7.75 -18.64
C GLN A 66 -14.45 6.63 -18.49
N LYS A 67 -13.49 6.53 -19.42
CA LYS A 67 -12.40 5.55 -19.31
C LYS A 67 -11.55 5.78 -18.06
N LEU A 68 -11.13 7.01 -17.80
CA LEU A 68 -10.35 7.35 -16.59
C LEU A 68 -11.13 7.07 -15.30
N GLN A 69 -12.44 7.34 -15.29
CA GLN A 69 -13.30 7.02 -14.16
C GLN A 69 -13.37 5.52 -13.89
N LYS A 70 -13.50 4.69 -14.94
CA LYS A 70 -13.48 3.23 -14.83
C LYS A 70 -12.12 2.73 -14.33
N ASP A 71 -11.04 3.21 -14.92
CA ASP A 71 -9.68 2.84 -14.50
C ASP A 71 -9.43 3.19 -13.02
N LEU A 72 -9.92 4.37 -12.58
CA LEU A 72 -9.84 4.77 -11.17
C LEU A 72 -10.73 3.90 -10.27
N SER A 73 -11.96 3.56 -10.69
CA SER A 73 -12.83 2.68 -9.90
C SER A 73 -12.23 1.30 -9.71
N ASP A 74 -11.64 0.74 -10.76
CA ASP A 74 -10.98 -0.58 -10.71
C ASP A 74 -9.77 -0.54 -9.76
N LEU A 75 -9.00 0.56 -9.79
CA LEU A 75 -7.91 0.77 -8.85
C LEU A 75 -8.38 0.92 -7.41
N LEU A 76 -9.53 1.55 -7.17
CA LEU A 76 -10.10 1.76 -5.83
C LEU A 76 -10.70 0.49 -5.23
N GLN A 77 -11.24 -0.40 -6.06
CA GLN A 77 -11.74 -1.72 -5.62
C GLN A 77 -10.62 -2.57 -4.99
N ARG A 78 -9.38 -2.43 -5.45
CA ARG A 78 -8.24 -3.14 -4.87
C ARG A 78 -7.77 -2.42 -3.59
N PRO A 79 -7.64 -3.10 -2.44
CA PRO A 79 -7.06 -2.49 -1.24
C PRO A 79 -5.59 -2.10 -1.48
N LEU A 80 -5.15 -0.99 -0.89
CA LEU A 80 -3.74 -0.56 -0.99
C LEU A 80 -2.87 -1.56 -0.25
N GLN A 81 -1.92 -2.16 -0.96
CA GLN A 81 -0.94 -3.05 -0.35
C GLN A 81 0.21 -2.21 0.25
N PRO A 82 0.45 -2.32 1.56
CA PRO A 82 1.58 -1.67 2.20
C PRO A 82 2.89 -2.30 1.69
N LYS A 83 3.75 -1.45 1.11
CA LYS A 83 4.94 -1.90 0.37
C LYS A 83 6.01 -2.53 1.27
N THR A 84 6.15 -2.04 2.49
CA THR A 84 7.05 -2.61 3.50
C THR A 84 6.46 -2.34 4.87
N PHE A 85 5.75 -3.33 5.35
CA PHE A 85 5.37 -3.42 6.73
C PHE A 85 6.68 -3.63 7.55
N SER A 86 6.89 -2.80 8.59
CA SER A 86 8.09 -2.90 9.41
C SER A 86 8.14 -4.23 10.16
N ARG A 87 9.11 -5.09 9.83
CA ARG A 87 9.37 -6.38 10.51
C ARG A 87 9.65 -6.24 12.02
N ARG A 88 9.79 -5.01 12.54
CA ARG A 88 10.03 -4.74 13.97
C ARG A 88 8.79 -4.86 14.84
N TYR A 89 7.59 -4.76 14.27
CA TYR A 89 6.35 -4.79 15.05
C TYR A 89 5.44 -5.88 14.51
N LEU A 90 4.82 -6.67 15.40
CA LEU A 90 3.91 -7.78 15.05
C LEU A 90 2.70 -7.30 14.23
N ALA A 91 2.15 -6.11 14.54
CA ALA A 91 1.13 -5.45 13.73
C ALA A 91 1.67 -4.88 12.40
N GLY A 92 3.00 -4.80 12.28
CA GLY A 92 3.72 -4.28 11.14
C GLY A 92 4.37 -5.34 10.28
N ALA A 93 4.10 -6.64 10.42
CA ALA A 93 4.62 -7.69 9.54
C ALA A 93 3.66 -8.08 8.40
N GLY A 94 2.48 -7.47 8.34
CA GLY A 94 1.40 -7.88 7.44
C GLY A 94 0.76 -9.20 7.88
N PHE A 95 -0.44 -9.46 7.36
CA PHE A 95 -1.08 -10.77 7.49
C PHE A 95 -0.16 -11.84 6.91
N SER A 96 0.40 -12.71 7.76
CA SER A 96 1.04 -13.93 7.25
C SER A 96 -0.03 -14.81 6.60
N PRO A 97 0.30 -15.62 5.57
CA PRO A 97 -0.65 -16.58 5.00
C PRO A 97 -1.27 -17.50 6.06
N PHE A 98 -0.53 -17.74 7.15
CA PHE A 98 -1.01 -18.44 8.33
C PHE A 98 -2.09 -17.63 9.09
N LEU A 99 -1.85 -16.35 9.39
CA LEU A 99 -2.81 -15.45 10.02
C LEU A 99 -4.11 -15.33 9.20
N GLN A 100 -3.97 -15.29 7.87
CA GLN A 100 -5.11 -15.22 6.95
C GLN A 100 -5.99 -16.47 7.06
N LYS A 101 -5.38 -17.66 7.05
CA LYS A 101 -6.10 -18.93 7.26
C LYS A 101 -6.77 -19.00 8.63
N GLN A 102 -6.08 -18.58 9.69
CA GLN A 102 -6.64 -18.54 11.04
C GLN A 102 -7.87 -17.62 11.12
N LEU A 103 -7.81 -16.44 10.50
CA LEU A 103 -8.93 -15.51 10.47
C LEU A 103 -10.11 -16.06 9.64
N GLU A 104 -9.82 -16.72 8.52
CA GLU A 104 -10.83 -17.38 7.68
C GLU A 104 -11.51 -18.55 8.41
N GLU A 105 -10.77 -19.33 9.20
CA GLU A 105 -11.35 -20.37 10.05
C GLU A 105 -12.24 -19.79 11.15
N LEU A 106 -11.83 -18.68 11.77
CA LEU A 106 -12.61 -18.01 12.81
C LEU A 106 -13.92 -17.41 12.27
N SER A 107 -13.90 -16.84 11.07
CA SER A 107 -15.12 -16.29 10.46
C SER A 107 -16.13 -17.39 10.13
N LYS A 108 -15.67 -18.54 9.61
CA LYS A 108 -16.51 -19.73 9.35
C LYS A 108 -17.10 -20.31 10.65
N ARG A 109 -16.31 -20.32 11.73
CA ARG A 109 -16.73 -20.86 13.04
C ARG A 109 -17.79 -20.00 13.73
N ASN A 110 -17.77 -18.69 13.53
CA ASN A 110 -18.76 -17.78 14.13
C ASN A 110 -20.15 -17.92 13.47
N ILE A 111 -20.20 -18.19 12.16
CA ILE A 111 -21.45 -18.40 11.41
C ILE A 111 -22.19 -19.67 11.89
N ASN A 112 -21.45 -20.72 12.24
CA ASN A 112 -22.01 -22.01 12.68
C ASN A 112 -22.40 -22.07 14.17
N ASN A 113 -22.02 -21.07 14.98
CA ASN A 113 -22.26 -21.08 16.43
C ASN A 113 -23.55 -20.34 16.86
N ASN A 114 -24.49 -20.12 15.94
CA ASN A 114 -25.80 -19.52 16.25
C ASN A 114 -26.78 -20.46 16.99
N SER A 115 -26.33 -21.61 17.48
CA SER A 115 -27.15 -22.49 18.32
C SER A 115 -26.43 -22.77 19.64
N GLY A 116 -27.04 -22.31 20.74
CA GLY A 116 -26.60 -22.65 22.09
C GLY A 116 -26.51 -21.45 23.02
N LYS A 117 -27.66 -21.02 23.56
CA LYS A 117 -27.71 -20.41 24.88
C LYS A 117 -27.02 -21.38 25.86
N ASN A 118 -25.89 -21.00 26.46
CA ASN A 118 -25.63 -21.18 27.90
C ASN A 118 -24.30 -20.58 28.35
N GLU A 119 -24.44 -19.70 29.35
CA GLU A 119 -23.65 -19.57 30.58
C GLU A 119 -22.11 -19.63 30.51
N ASN A 120 -21.52 -18.45 30.33
CA ASN A 120 -20.62 -17.81 31.30
C ASN A 120 -19.94 -16.64 30.59
N LYS A 121 -20.14 -15.42 31.08
CA LYS A 121 -19.56 -14.17 30.55
C LYS A 121 -18.06 -14.07 30.90
N GLY A 122 -17.28 -15.09 30.60
CA GLY A 122 -15.83 -15.00 30.50
C GLY A 122 -15.48 -14.56 29.09
N SER A 123 -14.87 -13.39 28.94
CA SER A 123 -14.37 -12.87 27.67
C SER A 123 -13.62 -13.97 26.91
N ARG A 124 -14.20 -14.44 25.81
CA ARG A 124 -13.63 -15.50 24.97
C ARG A 124 -12.41 -14.93 24.26
N PHE A 125 -11.25 -14.95 24.91
CA PHE A 125 -10.01 -14.49 24.32
C PHE A 125 -9.62 -15.45 23.19
N VAL A 126 -9.30 -14.88 22.03
CA VAL A 126 -8.78 -15.61 20.88
C VAL A 126 -7.35 -15.16 20.67
N VAL A 127 -6.41 -16.08 20.77
CA VAL A 127 -4.99 -15.84 20.48
C VAL A 127 -4.77 -16.08 18.99
N ILE A 128 -4.30 -15.06 18.28
CA ILE A 128 -4.10 -15.06 16.82
C ILE A 128 -2.59 -14.92 16.56
N GLY A 129 -2.04 -15.70 15.62
CA GLY A 129 -0.62 -15.65 15.26
C GLY A 129 0.28 -16.63 16.04
N GLN A 130 -0.31 -17.50 16.85
CA GLN A 130 0.36 -18.66 17.43
C GLN A 130 -0.32 -19.94 16.93
N ASP A 131 0.48 -21.00 16.74
CA ASP A 131 -0.06 -22.35 16.54
C ASP A 131 -0.86 -22.77 17.77
N ARG A 132 -1.86 -23.65 17.59
CA ARG A 132 -2.56 -24.29 18.72
C ARG A 132 -1.61 -25.30 19.36
N VAL A 133 -0.66 -24.80 20.13
CA VAL A 133 0.27 -25.60 20.91
C VAL A 133 -0.23 -25.62 22.35
N GLU A 134 -0.05 -26.74 23.06
CA GLU A 134 -0.38 -26.78 24.48
C GLU A 134 0.34 -25.66 25.24
N PRO A 135 -0.30 -24.98 26.21
CA PRO A 135 0.30 -23.86 26.93
C PRO A 135 1.66 -24.20 27.54
N LEU A 136 1.82 -25.43 28.02
CA LEU A 136 3.08 -25.94 28.58
C LEU A 136 4.19 -25.99 27.53
N GLN A 137 3.88 -26.46 26.33
CA GLN A 137 4.82 -26.59 25.22
C GLN A 137 5.15 -25.22 24.61
N ALA A 138 4.19 -24.29 24.58
CA ALA A 138 4.44 -22.89 24.21
C ALA A 138 5.42 -22.21 25.19
N LEU A 139 5.25 -22.46 26.50
CA LEU A 139 6.16 -21.94 27.53
C LEU A 139 7.57 -22.53 27.39
N GLN A 140 7.69 -23.84 27.17
CA GLN A 140 8.97 -24.50 26.92
C GLN A 140 9.69 -23.93 25.69
N ASN A 141 8.97 -23.73 24.58
CA ASN A 141 9.55 -23.20 23.35
C ASN A 141 9.94 -21.71 23.46
N SER A 142 9.23 -20.91 24.26
CA SER A 142 9.50 -19.48 24.43
C SER A 142 10.87 -19.16 25.04
N GLY A 143 11.42 -20.06 25.86
CA GLY A 143 12.75 -19.92 26.44
C GLY A 143 13.88 -20.19 25.44
N GLN A 144 13.62 -20.99 24.39
CA GLN A 144 14.65 -21.43 23.45
C GLN A 144 15.16 -20.26 22.59
N GLU A 145 14.27 -19.37 22.10
CA GLU A 145 14.62 -18.30 21.15
C GLU A 145 15.49 -17.17 21.77
N VAL A 146 15.44 -17.00 23.10
CA VAL A 146 16.25 -15.99 23.81
C VAL A 146 17.71 -16.44 23.93
N CYS A 147 17.97 -17.74 24.10
CA CYS A 147 19.33 -18.27 24.24
C CYS A 147 20.11 -18.20 22.92
N VAL A 148 19.46 -18.51 21.79
CA VAL A 148 20.12 -18.52 20.45
C VAL A 148 20.64 -17.13 20.05
N ASN A 149 19.97 -16.05 20.46
CA ASN A 149 20.37 -14.69 20.10
C ASN A 149 21.62 -14.21 20.88
N ILE A 150 21.75 -14.58 22.15
CA ILE A 150 22.91 -14.24 22.99
C ILE A 150 24.15 -14.99 22.50
N ASP A 151 23.99 -16.28 22.20
CA ASP A 151 25.10 -17.11 21.71
C ASP A 151 25.56 -16.67 20.32
N ARG A 152 24.62 -16.36 19.42
CA ARG A 152 24.94 -15.83 18.08
C ARG A 152 25.60 -14.45 18.13
N GLN A 153 25.21 -13.58 19.07
CA GLN A 153 25.89 -12.31 19.29
C GLN A 153 27.30 -12.49 19.88
N ARG A 154 27.46 -13.42 20.83
CA ARG A 154 28.75 -13.77 21.42
C ARG A 154 29.72 -14.30 20.36
N GLU A 155 29.23 -15.16 19.47
CA GLU A 155 30.02 -15.74 18.38
C GLU A 155 30.44 -14.69 17.34
N LYS A 156 29.54 -13.76 16.98
CA LYS A 156 29.88 -12.61 16.12
C LYS A 156 30.95 -11.71 16.75
N ARG A 157 30.89 -11.47 18.07
CA ARG A 157 31.91 -10.69 18.79
C ARG A 157 33.27 -11.39 18.75
N ARG A 158 33.31 -12.71 19.01
CA ARG A 158 34.54 -13.51 18.91
C ARG A 158 35.16 -13.49 17.51
N LEU A 159 34.34 -13.63 16.47
CA LEU A 159 34.79 -13.51 15.08
C LEU A 159 35.39 -12.13 14.80
N ALA A 160 34.70 -11.06 15.20
CA ALA A 160 35.18 -9.69 15.00
C ALA A 160 36.51 -9.42 15.73
N GLU A 161 36.68 -9.94 16.94
CA GLU A 161 37.95 -9.85 17.67
C GLU A 161 39.06 -10.61 16.94
N ASN A 162 38.85 -11.88 16.58
CA ASN A 162 39.83 -12.67 15.84
C ASN A 162 40.29 -11.98 14.54
N TRP A 163 39.38 -11.31 13.82
CA TRP A 163 39.73 -10.51 12.64
C TRP A 163 40.63 -9.31 12.97
N LYS A 164 40.38 -8.61 14.08
CA LYS A 164 41.22 -7.49 14.53
C LYS A 164 42.62 -7.97 14.90
N TRP A 165 42.73 -9.08 15.62
CA TRP A 165 44.01 -9.68 16.01
C TRP A 165 44.81 -10.11 14.79
N LYS A 166 44.20 -10.83 13.84
CA LYS A 166 44.85 -11.22 12.57
C LYS A 166 45.39 -10.01 11.80
N LYS A 167 44.58 -8.96 11.64
CA LYS A 167 44.97 -7.73 10.95
C LYS A 167 46.13 -7.00 11.66
N HIS A 168 46.14 -7.01 12.99
CA HIS A 168 47.22 -6.40 13.76
C HIS A 168 48.53 -7.19 13.62
N GLU A 169 48.45 -8.51 13.63
CA GLU A 169 49.61 -9.40 13.51
C GLU A 169 50.22 -9.33 12.11
N GLU A 170 49.39 -9.26 11.07
CA GLU A 170 49.83 -9.03 9.69
C GLU A 170 50.53 -7.68 9.53
N LYS A 171 50.01 -6.62 10.16
CA LYS A 171 50.68 -5.31 10.21
C LYS A 171 52.02 -5.35 10.95
N LYS A 172 52.17 -6.16 12.00
CA LYS A 172 53.46 -6.36 12.67
C LYS A 172 54.46 -7.08 11.76
N ARG A 173 54.04 -8.18 11.12
CA ARG A 173 54.89 -8.95 10.20
C ARG A 173 55.39 -8.11 9.03
N THR A 174 54.53 -7.31 8.42
CA THR A 174 54.92 -6.40 7.33
C THR A 174 55.90 -5.32 7.79
N ARG A 175 55.78 -4.81 9.02
CA ARG A 175 56.75 -3.87 9.60
C ARG A 175 58.10 -4.54 9.89
N GLU A 176 58.09 -5.78 10.35
CA GLU A 176 59.31 -6.55 10.62
C GLU A 176 60.04 -6.93 9.32
N GLN A 177 59.32 -7.33 8.27
CA GLN A 177 59.90 -7.55 6.93
C GLN A 177 60.57 -6.27 6.40
N LYS A 178 59.89 -5.12 6.49
CA LYS A 178 60.46 -3.81 6.10
C LYS A 178 61.68 -3.38 6.93
N ARG A 179 61.84 -3.90 8.15
CA ARG A 179 63.04 -3.66 8.97
C ARG A 179 64.20 -4.58 8.61
N LYS A 180 63.93 -5.75 8.01
CA LYS A 180 64.94 -6.72 7.56
C LYS A 180 65.42 -6.48 6.13
N GLU A 181 64.62 -5.78 5.32
CA GLU A 181 64.97 -5.35 3.95
C GLU A 181 65.79 -4.05 3.90
N LYS A 182 66.14 -3.48 5.06
CA LYS A 182 66.91 -2.23 5.20
C LYS A 182 68.25 -2.54 5.86
#